data_AF-A0A256A3L7-F1
#
_entry.id   AF-A0A256A3L7-F1
#
_cell.length_a   1.000
_cell.length_b   1.000
_cell.length_c   1.000
_cell.angle_alpha   90.00
_cell.angle_beta   90.00
_cell.angle_gamma   90.00
#
_symmetry.space_group_name_H-M   'P 1'
#
loop_
_entity.id
_entity.type
_entity.pdbx_description
1 polymer ?
#
loop_
_entity_poly.entity_id
_entity_poly.type
_entity_poly.pdbx_seq_one_letter_code
_entity_poly.pdbx_strand_id
1 'polypeptide(L)'
;MNKSSYFFGQSVFGQLISLIDSSLIRGAVKKHNSDHYVKKFDTSDHLISMLFSTFAHCTSLREVSASMLGLKGKTNHFQLKNIPYKSTLSDANKRRSHLVFQDIYYDLLKQYQSIISDSRKIYSWEDKLEIIDSSTISLFKDILSCVGRTPSNGKKKGGIKIHTQINLQENVPKLIWFSAATTHDKQFLKHIQIKKGKIAVFDKGYNDYKTFDEFTENGIHFVTRLKSNASYESIRENDIPSHIDNGVIKDEVIQVAVKKNGSYVKTIELRKIAYWDDEHGRCFEFITNLHGMNAGHIALIYKKRWQIELLFKQLKQNFPLKYFLGDNENSIKIQIWCTLIVNLLLTIIRKKIKRKWAFSNLACFCRLHLFNYIHLVKYLENPEKDWIKEIDPQLQLNFSP
;
A
#
# COMPACT_ATOMS: atom_id res chain seq x y z
N MET A 1 -15.84 38.61 22.80
CA MET A 1 -15.57 37.15 22.67
C MET A 1 -15.94 36.73 21.27
N ASN A 2 -14.96 36.31 20.48
CA ASN A 2 -15.19 35.95 19.07
C ASN A 2 -15.96 34.61 19.02
N LYS A 3 -17.18 34.60 18.49
CA LYS A 3 -18.01 33.39 18.30
C LYS A 3 -17.51 32.57 17.10
N SER A 4 -16.24 32.19 17.08
CA SER A 4 -15.74 31.32 16.01
C SER A 4 -16.18 29.88 16.27
N SER A 5 -17.08 29.37 15.42
CA SER A 5 -17.57 27.99 15.43
C SER A 5 -16.52 26.96 14.93
N TYR A 6 -15.24 27.32 14.90
CA TYR A 6 -14.18 26.59 14.22
C TYR A 6 -13.27 25.80 15.16
N PHE A 7 -13.26 26.10 16.47
CA PHE A 7 -12.41 25.39 17.42
C PHE A 7 -13.08 24.10 17.91
N PHE A 8 -12.89 23.02 17.16
CA PHE A 8 -13.20 21.67 17.62
C PHE A 8 -12.19 21.22 18.68
N GLY A 9 -12.62 20.43 19.67
CA GLY A 9 -11.80 20.05 20.83
C GLY A 9 -10.62 19.08 20.55
N GLN A 10 -10.36 18.71 19.29
CA GLN A 10 -9.25 17.82 18.91
C GLN A 10 -8.50 18.36 17.68
N SER A 11 -7.17 18.22 17.70
CA SER A 11 -6.32 18.55 16.55
C SER A 11 -6.57 17.60 15.38
N VAL A 12 -6.07 17.95 14.18
CA VAL A 12 -6.08 17.06 13.00
C VAL A 12 -5.45 15.71 13.32
N PHE A 13 -4.33 15.70 14.06
CA PHE A 13 -3.69 14.47 14.52
C PHE A 13 -4.58 13.66 15.45
N GLY A 14 -5.21 14.31 16.43
CA GLY A 14 -6.18 13.66 17.32
C GLY A 14 -7.33 13.01 16.56
N GLN A 15 -7.87 13.71 15.56
CA GLN A 15 -8.92 13.16 14.68
C GLN A 15 -8.42 11.95 13.88
N LEU A 16 -7.20 11.98 13.34
CA LEU A 16 -6.61 10.84 12.62
C LEU A 16 -6.37 9.64 13.54
N ILE A 17 -5.82 9.87 14.75
CA ILE A 17 -5.60 8.80 15.74
C ILE A 17 -6.93 8.23 16.24
N SER A 18 -7.99 9.05 16.34
CA SER A 18 -9.31 8.60 16.78
C SER A 18 -9.96 7.55 15.85
N LEU A 19 -9.49 7.42 14.60
CA LEU A 19 -9.89 6.35 13.69
C LEU A 19 -9.38 4.97 14.12
N ILE A 20 -8.37 4.91 15.00
CA ILE A 20 -7.84 3.66 15.55
C ILE A 20 -8.58 3.35 16.85
N ASP A 21 -9.42 2.32 16.83
CA ASP A 21 -10.10 1.88 18.05
C ASP A 21 -9.09 1.27 19.04
N SER A 22 -9.10 1.77 20.28
CA SER A 22 -8.26 1.26 21.37
C SER A 22 -8.53 -0.22 21.69
N SER A 23 -9.68 -0.77 21.32
CA SER A 23 -9.98 -2.20 21.42
C SER A 23 -9.05 -3.05 20.55
N LEU A 24 -8.74 -2.60 19.32
CA LEU A 24 -7.82 -3.27 18.41
C LEU A 24 -6.40 -3.30 18.96
N ILE A 25 -5.94 -2.16 19.50
CA ILE A 25 -4.63 -2.06 20.13
C ILE A 25 -4.55 -3.04 21.31
N ARG A 26 -5.57 -3.08 22.18
CA ARG A 26 -5.62 -4.02 23.31
C ARG A 26 -5.61 -5.48 22.86
N GLY A 27 -6.34 -5.82 21.79
CA GLY A 27 -6.34 -7.16 21.20
C GLY A 27 -4.94 -7.59 20.74
N ALA A 28 -4.27 -6.74 19.96
CA ALA A 28 -2.91 -6.99 19.49
C ALA A 28 -1.90 -7.08 20.64
N VAL A 29 -2.01 -6.20 21.65
CA VAL A 29 -1.14 -6.23 22.85
C VAL A 29 -1.26 -7.56 23.58
N LYS A 30 -2.49 -8.04 23.80
CA LYS A 30 -2.74 -9.32 24.49
C LYS A 30 -2.19 -10.50 23.69
N LYS A 31 -2.39 -10.50 22.37
CA LYS A 31 -1.94 -11.60 21.47
C LYS A 31 -0.42 -11.75 21.45
N HIS A 32 0.32 -10.64 21.47
CA HIS A 32 1.78 -10.65 21.37
C HIS A 32 2.50 -10.45 22.71
N ASN A 33 1.74 -10.27 23.80
CA ASN A 33 2.27 -9.91 25.11
C ASN A 33 3.25 -8.71 25.04
N SER A 34 2.92 -7.70 24.23
CA SER A 34 3.87 -6.67 23.79
C SER A 34 4.22 -5.63 24.84
N ASP A 35 3.45 -5.58 25.92
CA ASP A 35 3.67 -4.70 27.08
C ASP A 35 4.14 -5.46 28.32
N HIS A 36 4.60 -6.71 28.14
CA HIS A 36 5.19 -7.49 29.23
C HIS A 36 6.41 -6.77 29.82
N TYR A 37 6.42 -6.61 31.14
CA TYR A 37 7.42 -5.82 31.91
C TYR A 37 7.53 -4.34 31.51
N VAL A 38 6.61 -3.79 30.73
CA VAL A 38 6.62 -2.37 30.34
C VAL A 38 5.93 -1.55 31.42
N LYS A 39 6.71 -0.72 32.14
CA LYS A 39 6.20 0.18 33.19
C LYS A 39 5.68 1.52 32.66
N LYS A 40 6.31 2.03 31.60
CA LYS A 40 6.00 3.30 30.93
C LYS A 40 6.28 3.14 29.44
N PHE A 41 5.62 3.95 28.61
CA PHE A 41 5.74 3.88 27.14
C PHE A 41 5.22 2.54 26.58
N ASP A 42 3.92 2.33 26.78
CA ASP A 42 3.20 1.14 26.35
C ASP A 42 3.10 1.05 24.81
N THR A 43 2.46 0.00 24.29
CA THR A 43 2.31 -0.19 22.85
C THR A 43 1.52 0.93 22.20
N SER A 44 0.53 1.50 22.90
CA SER A 44 -0.25 2.63 22.42
C SER A 44 0.63 3.87 22.28
N ASP A 45 1.43 4.19 23.31
CA ASP A 45 2.37 5.30 23.26
C ASP A 45 3.38 5.15 22.12
N HIS A 46 3.88 3.93 21.92
CA HIS A 46 4.82 3.61 20.85
C HIS A 46 4.18 3.76 19.46
N LEU A 47 2.97 3.24 19.27
CA LEU A 47 2.21 3.39 18.03
C LEU A 47 2.00 4.86 17.70
N ILE A 48 1.44 5.64 18.63
CA ILE A 48 1.14 7.06 18.40
C ILE A 48 2.42 7.85 18.08
N SER A 49 3.53 7.55 18.77
CA SER A 49 4.83 8.19 18.49
C SER A 49 5.37 7.88 17.09
N MET A 50 5.22 6.64 16.62
CA MET A 50 5.66 6.24 15.28
C MET A 50 4.73 6.77 14.18
N LEU A 51 3.42 6.85 14.44
CA LEU A 51 2.47 7.49 13.53
C LEU A 51 2.75 8.99 13.42
N PHE A 52 3.00 9.68 14.55
CA PHE A 52 3.45 11.07 14.56
C PHE A 52 4.69 11.27 13.70
N SER A 53 5.73 10.45 13.91
CA SER A 53 6.97 10.49 13.13
C SER A 53 6.70 10.37 11.62
N THR A 54 5.79 9.48 11.24
CA THR A 54 5.40 9.26 9.84
C THR A 54 4.65 10.46 9.26
N PHE A 55 3.65 11.01 9.97
CA PHE A 55 2.90 12.19 9.53
C PHE A 55 3.77 13.43 9.44
N ALA A 56 4.63 13.67 10.43
CA ALA A 56 5.49 14.84 10.53
C ALA A 56 6.77 14.73 9.67
N HIS A 57 7.02 13.58 9.04
CA HIS A 57 8.25 13.27 8.32
C HIS A 57 9.52 13.42 9.17
N CYS A 58 9.49 13.00 10.43
CA CYS A 58 10.69 13.00 11.25
C CYS A 58 11.71 12.03 10.67
N THR A 59 12.96 12.47 10.59
CA THR A 59 14.09 11.71 10.02
C THR A 59 14.98 11.09 11.08
N SER A 60 14.81 11.48 12.36
CA SER A 60 15.62 10.97 13.47
C SER A 60 14.82 10.80 14.76
N LEU A 61 15.29 9.90 15.64
CA LEU A 61 14.73 9.72 16.98
C LEU A 61 14.73 11.02 17.80
N ARG A 62 15.74 11.88 17.58
CA ARG A 62 15.86 13.16 18.28
C ARG A 62 14.74 14.10 17.86
N GLU A 63 14.46 14.21 16.57
CA GLU A 63 13.34 15.02 16.06
C GLU A 63 12.00 14.56 16.63
N VAL A 64 11.76 13.25 16.70
CA VAL A 64 10.53 12.72 17.30
C VAL A 64 10.43 13.15 18.77
N SER A 65 11.46 12.86 19.56
CA SER A 65 11.43 13.18 21.00
C SER A 65 11.31 14.69 21.27
N ALA A 66 12.05 15.53 20.54
CA ALA A 66 12.04 16.98 20.73
C ALA A 66 10.70 17.60 20.29
N SER A 67 10.18 17.18 19.14
CA SER A 67 8.90 17.68 18.63
C SER A 67 7.75 17.28 19.54
N MET A 68 7.74 16.04 20.02
CA MET A 68 6.71 15.57 20.95
C MET A 68 6.84 16.19 22.34
N LEU A 69 8.06 16.51 22.80
CA LEU A 69 8.26 17.25 24.05
C LEU A 69 7.65 18.66 23.99
N GLY A 70 7.73 19.33 22.84
CA GLY A 70 7.05 20.61 22.60
C GLY A 70 5.52 20.54 22.70
N LEU A 71 4.94 19.34 22.68
CA LEU A 71 3.50 19.10 22.84
C LEU A 71 3.10 18.73 24.27
N LYS A 72 4.04 18.82 25.23
CA LYS A 72 3.74 18.56 26.64
C LYS A 72 2.57 19.44 27.11
N GLY A 73 1.58 18.80 27.73
CA GLY A 73 0.33 19.46 28.14
C GLY A 73 -0.80 19.44 27.11
N LYS A 74 -0.52 19.05 25.85
CA LYS A 74 -1.53 18.88 24.78
C LYS A 74 -1.74 17.42 24.38
N THR A 75 -1.18 16.47 25.13
CA THR A 75 -1.15 15.03 24.78
C THR A 75 -2.49 14.32 24.90
N ASN A 76 -3.39 14.84 25.74
CA ASN A 76 -4.73 14.28 25.94
C ASN A 76 -5.56 14.24 24.64
N HIS A 77 -5.34 15.19 23.73
CA HIS A 77 -6.08 15.27 22.47
C HIS A 77 -5.75 14.16 21.46
N PHE A 78 -4.64 13.45 21.64
CA PHE A 78 -4.21 12.36 20.76
C PHE A 78 -3.81 11.10 21.54
N GLN A 79 -4.41 10.90 22.71
CA GLN A 79 -4.38 9.65 23.50
C GLN A 79 -2.97 9.17 23.89
N LEU A 80 -1.99 10.08 23.97
CA LEU A 80 -0.62 9.76 24.38
C LEU A 80 -0.46 9.97 25.89
N LYS A 81 -0.05 8.92 26.60
CA LYS A 81 0.19 8.97 28.04
C LYS A 81 1.62 9.38 28.37
N ASN A 82 2.58 8.79 27.66
CA ASN A 82 4.01 9.01 27.90
C ASN A 82 4.71 9.55 26.65
N ILE A 83 5.28 10.75 26.76
CA ILE A 83 6.14 11.32 25.71
C ILE A 83 7.43 10.49 25.64
N PRO A 84 7.87 10.04 24.44
CA PRO A 84 9.08 9.24 24.31
C PRO A 84 10.35 10.04 24.60
N TYR A 85 11.19 9.51 25.48
CA TYR A 85 12.63 9.83 25.44
C TYR A 85 13.28 9.14 24.23
N LYS A 86 14.36 9.74 23.70
CA LYS A 86 15.13 9.18 22.59
C LYS A 86 15.56 7.73 22.84
N SER A 87 16.15 7.44 24.01
CA SER A 87 16.60 6.10 24.39
C SER A 87 15.43 5.13 24.51
N THR A 88 14.35 5.53 25.19
CA THR A 88 13.14 4.72 25.34
C THR A 88 12.52 4.34 24.00
N LEU A 89 12.41 5.28 23.06
CA LEU A 89 11.89 4.99 21.71
C LEU A 89 12.81 4.05 20.93
N SER A 90 14.13 4.24 21.04
CA SER A 90 15.13 3.35 20.44
C SER A 90 14.99 1.91 20.97
N ASP A 91 14.89 1.76 22.30
CA ASP A 91 14.77 0.46 22.95
C ASP A 91 13.45 -0.22 22.61
N ALA A 92 12.36 0.55 22.53
CA ALA A 92 11.04 0.06 22.11
C ALA A 92 11.07 -0.44 20.66
N ASN A 93 11.67 0.34 19.74
CA ASN A 93 11.87 -0.04 18.34
C ASN A 93 12.69 -1.33 18.18
N LYS A 94 13.61 -1.62 19.11
CA LYS A 94 14.44 -2.83 19.08
C LYS A 94 13.75 -4.05 19.69
N ARG A 95 13.00 -3.87 20.79
CA ARG A 95 12.47 -4.98 21.60
C ARG A 95 11.03 -5.36 21.28
N ARG A 96 10.15 -4.38 20.99
CA ARG A 96 8.73 -4.67 20.77
C ARG A 96 8.55 -5.29 19.39
N SER A 97 7.91 -6.45 19.32
CA SER A 97 7.73 -7.15 18.05
C SER A 97 6.95 -6.30 17.03
N HIS A 98 7.45 -6.21 15.80
CA HIS A 98 6.74 -5.55 14.71
C HIS A 98 5.39 -6.23 14.39
N LEU A 99 5.19 -7.48 14.80
CA LEU A 99 3.95 -8.24 14.56
C LEU A 99 2.73 -7.59 15.24
N VAL A 100 2.94 -6.83 16.32
CA VAL A 100 1.88 -6.07 16.98
C VAL A 100 1.31 -5.01 16.04
N PHE A 101 2.20 -4.29 15.34
CA PHE A 101 1.82 -3.25 14.38
C PHE A 101 1.21 -3.84 13.10
N GLN A 102 1.69 -5.02 12.70
CA GLN A 102 1.09 -5.82 11.63
C GLN A 102 -0.37 -6.17 11.92
N ASP A 103 -0.64 -6.70 13.12
CA ASP A 103 -2.00 -7.08 13.50
C ASP A 103 -2.92 -5.85 13.60
N ILE A 104 -2.44 -4.75 14.19
CA ILE A 104 -3.18 -3.48 14.22
C ILE A 104 -3.53 -3.02 12.80
N TYR A 105 -2.59 -3.11 11.86
CA TYR A 105 -2.85 -2.77 10.45
C TYR A 105 -3.95 -3.64 9.84
N TYR A 106 -3.86 -4.97 10.00
CA TYR A 106 -4.84 -5.89 9.41
C TYR A 106 -6.22 -5.79 10.06
N ASP A 107 -6.29 -5.57 11.37
CA ASP A 107 -7.54 -5.35 12.08
C ASP A 107 -8.20 -4.04 11.64
N LEU A 108 -7.43 -2.97 11.47
CA LEU A 108 -7.93 -1.71 10.90
C LEU A 108 -8.41 -1.89 9.46
N LEU A 109 -7.66 -2.60 8.63
CA LEU A 109 -8.06 -2.89 7.26
C LEU A 109 -9.41 -3.62 7.23
N LYS A 110 -9.59 -4.62 8.09
CA LYS A 110 -10.84 -5.36 8.23
C LYS A 110 -11.98 -4.47 8.71
N GLN A 111 -11.75 -3.61 9.71
CA GLN A 111 -12.75 -2.68 10.23
C GLN A 111 -13.27 -1.72 9.15
N TYR A 112 -12.37 -1.22 8.29
CA TYR A 112 -12.69 -0.18 7.30
C TYR A 112 -12.91 -0.71 5.87
N GLN A 113 -12.92 -2.03 5.68
CA GLN A 113 -13.03 -2.65 4.35
C GLN A 113 -14.26 -2.16 3.57
N SER A 114 -15.40 -2.01 4.24
CA SER A 114 -16.66 -1.54 3.64
C SER A 114 -16.59 -0.09 3.14
N ILE A 115 -15.78 0.76 3.78
CA ILE A 115 -15.61 2.17 3.42
C ILE A 115 -14.62 2.33 2.27
N ILE A 116 -13.58 1.48 2.23
CA ILE A 116 -12.48 1.62 1.27
C ILE A 116 -12.85 1.02 -0.09
N SER A 117 -13.60 -0.09 -0.09
CA SER A 117 -14.04 -0.79 -1.30
C SER A 117 -14.92 0.11 -2.17
N ASP A 118 -14.52 0.34 -3.43
CA ASP A 118 -15.37 1.05 -4.40
C ASP A 118 -16.46 0.10 -4.93
N SER A 119 -17.73 0.49 -4.78
CA SER A 119 -18.87 -0.28 -5.28
C SER A 119 -19.10 -0.08 -6.78
N ARG A 120 -18.52 0.96 -7.39
CA ARG A 120 -18.67 1.24 -8.82
C ARG A 120 -17.74 0.35 -9.62
N LYS A 121 -18.33 -0.61 -10.33
CA LYS A 121 -17.62 -1.54 -11.22
C LYS A 121 -17.86 -1.13 -12.66
N ILE A 122 -16.79 -1.05 -13.45
CA ILE A 122 -16.91 -0.92 -14.90
C ILE A 122 -17.02 -2.33 -15.51
N TYR A 123 -16.26 -3.28 -14.96
CA TYR A 123 -16.25 -4.67 -15.43
C TYR A 123 -16.53 -5.65 -14.29
N SER A 124 -17.19 -6.77 -14.63
CA SER A 124 -17.58 -7.83 -13.70
C SER A 124 -16.40 -8.60 -13.09
N TRP A 125 -15.19 -8.46 -13.66
CA TRP A 125 -13.97 -9.11 -13.17
C TRP A 125 -13.16 -8.23 -12.21
N GLU A 126 -13.47 -6.94 -12.05
CA GLU A 126 -12.65 -6.02 -11.24
C GLU A 126 -12.56 -6.42 -9.76
N ASP A 127 -13.62 -7.03 -9.21
CA ASP A 127 -13.64 -7.54 -7.83
C ASP A 127 -12.90 -8.88 -7.66
N LYS A 128 -12.61 -9.58 -8.76
CA LYS A 128 -11.86 -10.84 -8.77
C LYS A 128 -10.35 -10.63 -8.84
N LEU A 129 -9.89 -9.42 -9.13
CA LEU A 129 -8.48 -9.14 -9.34
C LEU A 129 -7.69 -9.02 -8.05
N GLU A 130 -6.62 -9.79 -7.98
CA GLU A 130 -5.60 -9.74 -6.94
C GLU A 130 -4.26 -9.40 -7.62
N ILE A 131 -3.80 -8.16 -7.45
CA ILE A 131 -2.57 -7.68 -8.08
C ILE A 131 -1.41 -7.92 -7.11
N ILE A 132 -0.32 -8.47 -7.64
CA ILE A 132 0.83 -8.91 -6.87
C ILE A 132 2.09 -8.29 -7.48
N ASP A 133 2.87 -7.65 -6.63
CA ASP A 133 4.17 -7.09 -7.01
C ASP A 133 5.04 -6.86 -5.77
N SER A 134 6.30 -6.54 -5.99
CA SER A 134 7.24 -6.21 -4.93
C SER A 134 7.90 -4.87 -5.14
N SER A 135 8.30 -4.23 -4.05
CA SER A 135 9.07 -3.01 -4.09
C SER A 135 10.20 -3.06 -3.07
N THR A 136 11.41 -2.75 -3.54
CA THR A 136 12.59 -2.62 -2.67
C THR A 136 12.65 -1.23 -2.05
N ILE A 137 12.91 -1.18 -0.75
CA ILE A 137 13.31 0.02 -0.01
C ILE A 137 14.79 -0.12 0.35
N SER A 138 15.60 0.82 -0.12
CA SER A 138 17.02 0.87 0.19
C SER A 138 17.27 1.29 1.63
N LEU A 139 18.17 0.59 2.31
CA LEU A 139 18.60 0.88 3.68
C LEU A 139 19.95 1.63 3.68
N PHE A 140 20.30 2.32 4.76
CA PHE A 140 21.62 2.98 4.88
C PHE A 140 22.74 2.05 5.36
N LYS A 141 22.38 0.93 6.00
CA LYS A 141 23.31 -0.10 6.49
C LYS A 141 22.96 -1.43 5.84
N ASP A 142 23.95 -2.31 5.75
CA ASP A 142 23.83 -3.68 5.22
C ASP A 142 23.15 -4.61 6.24
N ILE A 143 21.97 -4.23 6.72
CA ILE A 143 21.18 -5.02 7.69
C ILE A 143 20.53 -6.23 7.00
N LEU A 144 20.22 -6.09 5.71
CA LEU A 144 19.68 -7.14 4.83
C LEU A 144 20.41 -7.08 3.48
N SER A 145 20.81 -8.22 2.94
CA SER A 145 21.60 -8.29 1.70
C SER A 145 20.89 -7.64 0.50
N CYS A 146 21.65 -6.94 -0.34
CA CYS A 146 21.15 -6.14 -1.46
C CYS A 146 21.43 -6.74 -2.85
N VAL A 147 20.67 -6.30 -3.85
CA VAL A 147 20.91 -6.60 -5.28
C VAL A 147 21.57 -5.41 -5.98
N GLY A 148 22.64 -5.67 -6.75
CA GLY A 148 23.38 -4.67 -7.52
C GLY A 148 24.90 -4.88 -7.52
N ARG A 149 25.62 -4.24 -8.47
CA ARG A 149 27.10 -4.20 -8.49
C ARG A 149 27.61 -3.45 -7.26
N THR A 150 28.71 -3.91 -6.67
CA THR A 150 29.41 -3.21 -5.58
C THR A 150 29.76 -1.80 -6.08
N PRO A 151 29.23 -0.73 -5.46
CA PRO A 151 29.58 0.62 -5.90
C PRO A 151 31.07 0.88 -5.62
N SER A 152 31.71 1.72 -6.44
CA SER A 152 33.16 2.01 -6.41
C SER A 152 33.68 2.52 -5.06
N ASN A 153 32.77 2.99 -4.20
CA ASN A 153 33.03 3.45 -2.84
C ASN A 153 32.97 2.35 -1.77
N GLY A 154 32.83 1.07 -2.15
CA GLY A 154 32.94 -0.11 -1.26
C GLY A 154 31.81 -0.30 -0.24
N LYS A 155 30.92 0.68 -0.06
CA LYS A 155 29.81 0.61 0.92
C LYS A 155 28.57 0.00 0.28
N LYS A 156 28.29 -1.27 0.56
CA LYS A 156 27.01 -1.91 0.24
C LYS A 156 25.91 -1.35 1.14
N LYS A 157 24.84 -0.85 0.52
CA LYS A 157 23.60 -0.47 1.19
C LYS A 157 22.70 -1.68 1.13
N GLY A 158 22.22 -2.15 2.28
CA GLY A 158 21.25 -3.25 2.34
C GLY A 158 19.89 -2.85 1.79
N GLY A 159 18.98 -3.80 1.66
CA GLY A 159 17.64 -3.54 1.11
C GLY A 159 16.61 -4.50 1.68
N ILE A 160 15.46 -3.95 2.07
CA ILE A 160 14.27 -4.74 2.40
C ILE A 160 13.33 -4.71 1.20
N LYS A 161 12.86 -5.88 0.80
CA LYS A 161 11.85 -6.03 -0.24
C LYS A 161 10.50 -6.25 0.42
N ILE A 162 9.53 -5.44 0.00
CA ILE A 162 8.15 -5.53 0.43
C ILE A 162 7.37 -6.14 -0.71
N HIS A 163 6.94 -7.38 -0.54
CA HIS A 163 6.03 -8.05 -1.44
C HIS A 163 4.61 -7.75 -1.01
N THR A 164 3.78 -7.31 -1.93
CA THR A 164 2.44 -6.82 -1.63
C THR A 164 1.42 -7.46 -2.56
N GLN A 165 0.29 -7.86 -1.98
CA GLN A 165 -0.93 -8.18 -2.69
C GLN A 165 -1.94 -7.06 -2.45
N ILE A 166 -2.58 -6.56 -3.50
CA ILE A 166 -3.69 -5.61 -3.41
C ILE A 166 -4.94 -6.15 -4.09
N ASN A 167 -6.10 -5.84 -3.51
CA ASN A 167 -7.37 -5.91 -4.20
C ASN A 167 -7.56 -4.59 -4.97
N LEU A 168 -7.86 -4.68 -6.27
CA LEU A 168 -8.06 -3.51 -7.14
C LEU A 168 -9.11 -2.53 -6.59
N GLN A 169 -10.17 -3.03 -5.95
CA GLN A 169 -11.25 -2.17 -5.44
C GLN A 169 -10.84 -1.35 -4.22
N GLU A 170 -9.93 -1.89 -3.42
CA GLU A 170 -9.53 -1.31 -2.14
C GLU A 170 -8.30 -0.40 -2.32
N ASN A 171 -7.42 -0.70 -3.30
CA ASN A 171 -6.17 0.02 -3.55
C ASN A 171 -5.30 0.22 -2.30
N VAL A 172 -5.39 -0.71 -1.35
CA VAL A 172 -4.56 -0.79 -0.15
C VAL A 172 -3.92 -2.17 -0.03
N PRO A 173 -2.74 -2.30 0.61
CA PRO A 173 -2.09 -3.58 0.83
C PRO A 173 -2.93 -4.56 1.65
N LYS A 174 -3.27 -5.70 1.06
CA LYS A 174 -4.05 -6.77 1.72
C LYS A 174 -3.17 -7.84 2.33
N LEU A 175 -2.03 -8.13 1.70
CA LEU A 175 -1.00 -9.03 2.23
C LEU A 175 0.36 -8.37 2.02
N ILE A 176 1.20 -8.46 3.04
CA ILE A 176 2.56 -7.92 3.02
C ILE A 176 3.52 -8.97 3.54
N TRP A 177 4.57 -9.22 2.77
CA TRP A 177 5.68 -10.07 3.17
C TRP A 177 7.01 -9.34 2.99
N PHE A 178 7.86 -9.44 4.01
CA PHE A 178 9.19 -8.85 4.01
C PHE A 178 10.23 -9.90 3.69
N SER A 179 11.13 -9.58 2.77
CA SER A 179 12.31 -10.40 2.49
C SER A 179 13.55 -9.53 2.33
N ALA A 180 14.73 -10.15 2.32
CA ALA A 180 15.93 -9.48 1.84
C ALA A 180 15.74 -9.12 0.35
N ALA A 181 16.42 -8.06 -0.11
CA ALA A 181 16.32 -7.63 -1.51
C ALA A 181 16.86 -8.67 -2.51
N THR A 182 17.73 -9.58 -2.07
CA THR A 182 18.27 -10.72 -2.83
C THR A 182 17.27 -11.84 -3.08
N THR A 183 16.19 -11.92 -2.31
CA THR A 183 15.20 -12.98 -2.47
C THR A 183 14.44 -12.82 -3.78
N HIS A 184 14.33 -13.91 -4.56
CA HIS A 184 13.57 -13.94 -5.81
C HIS A 184 12.07 -13.75 -5.57
N ASP A 185 11.42 -12.95 -6.40
CA ASP A 185 10.02 -12.54 -6.23
C ASP A 185 9.02 -13.68 -6.31
N LYS A 186 9.33 -14.70 -7.12
CA LYS A 186 8.51 -15.92 -7.20
C LYS A 186 8.30 -16.64 -5.86
N GLN A 187 9.17 -16.44 -4.87
CA GLN A 187 8.97 -17.04 -3.53
C GLN A 187 7.74 -16.48 -2.84
N PHE A 188 7.36 -15.23 -3.15
CA PHE A 188 6.16 -14.64 -2.57
C PHE A 188 4.90 -15.42 -2.97
N LEU A 189 4.83 -15.99 -4.18
CA LEU A 189 3.66 -16.76 -4.64
C LEU A 189 3.28 -17.90 -3.69
N LYS A 190 4.25 -18.49 -2.97
CA LYS A 190 4.01 -19.55 -1.97
C LYS A 190 3.32 -19.06 -0.70
N HIS A 191 3.42 -17.77 -0.41
CA HIS A 191 2.81 -17.14 0.76
C HIS A 191 1.42 -16.57 0.48
N ILE A 192 1.02 -16.51 -0.80
CA ILE A 192 -0.24 -15.92 -1.22
C ILE A 192 -1.33 -16.98 -1.15
N GLN A 193 -2.41 -16.66 -0.45
CA GLN A 193 -3.63 -17.48 -0.43
C GLN A 193 -4.70 -16.80 -1.28
N ILE A 194 -4.79 -17.22 -2.54
CA ILE A 194 -5.81 -16.73 -3.46
C ILE A 194 -7.01 -17.67 -3.41
N LYS A 195 -8.21 -17.11 -3.27
CA LYS A 195 -9.45 -17.90 -3.26
C LYS A 195 -9.78 -18.39 -4.67
N LYS A 196 -10.40 -19.58 -4.77
CA LYS A 196 -10.94 -20.12 -6.03
C LYS A 196 -11.82 -19.07 -6.74
N GLY A 197 -11.65 -18.94 -8.06
CA GLY A 197 -12.37 -18.00 -8.92
C GLY A 197 -11.84 -16.56 -8.94
N LYS A 198 -10.78 -16.24 -8.17
CA LYS A 198 -10.05 -14.97 -8.29
C LYS A 198 -9.01 -15.05 -9.41
N ILE A 199 -8.58 -13.88 -9.88
CA ILE A 199 -7.60 -13.71 -10.96
C ILE A 199 -6.36 -13.01 -10.40
N ALA A 200 -5.23 -13.71 -10.38
CA ALA A 200 -3.94 -13.21 -9.95
C ALA A 200 -3.24 -12.46 -11.09
N VAL A 201 -2.76 -11.23 -10.84
CA VAL A 201 -2.02 -10.45 -11.85
C VAL A 201 -0.65 -10.11 -11.32
N PHE A 202 0.41 -10.53 -12.03
CA PHE A 202 1.79 -10.32 -11.60
C PHE A 202 2.73 -10.13 -12.79
N ASP A 203 3.89 -9.51 -12.54
CA ASP A 203 4.88 -9.24 -13.58
C ASP A 203 5.67 -10.49 -14.02
N LYS A 204 6.36 -10.39 -15.17
CA LYS A 204 7.24 -11.40 -15.78
C LYS A 204 8.29 -11.96 -14.81
N GLY A 205 8.69 -11.19 -13.79
CA GLY A 205 9.61 -11.62 -12.72
C GLY A 205 9.09 -12.79 -11.88
N TYR A 206 7.78 -12.99 -11.81
CA TYR A 206 7.11 -14.03 -11.02
C TYR A 206 6.90 -15.35 -11.78
N ASN A 207 7.41 -15.49 -13.00
CA ASN A 207 7.15 -16.67 -13.83
C ASN A 207 7.72 -17.97 -13.21
N ASP A 208 6.80 -18.84 -12.77
CA ASP A 208 7.01 -20.19 -12.26
C ASP A 208 5.86 -21.11 -12.72
N TYR A 209 6.11 -21.91 -13.76
CA TYR A 209 5.09 -22.79 -14.35
C TYR A 209 4.55 -23.83 -13.37
N LYS A 210 5.31 -24.21 -12.33
CA LYS A 210 4.80 -25.12 -11.29
C LYS A 210 3.67 -24.45 -10.51
N THR A 211 3.85 -23.18 -10.16
CA THR A 211 2.81 -22.43 -9.45
C THR A 211 1.60 -22.13 -10.32
N PHE A 212 1.80 -21.93 -11.63
CA PHE A 212 0.68 -21.71 -12.56
C PHE A 212 -0.20 -22.94 -12.71
N ASP A 213 0.43 -24.10 -12.71
CA ASP A 213 -0.23 -25.39 -12.67
C ASP A 213 -1.01 -25.58 -11.36
N GLU A 214 -0.38 -25.34 -10.20
CA GLU A 214 -1.05 -25.37 -8.89
C GLU A 214 -2.24 -24.38 -8.83
N PHE A 215 -2.12 -23.19 -9.41
CA PHE A 215 -3.23 -22.24 -9.52
C PHE A 215 -4.38 -22.81 -10.35
N THR A 216 -4.07 -23.43 -11.48
CA THR A 216 -5.07 -24.04 -12.37
C THR A 216 -5.80 -25.19 -11.67
N GLU A 217 -5.08 -26.08 -11.00
CA GLU A 217 -5.66 -27.19 -10.21
C GLU A 217 -6.57 -26.69 -9.08
N ASN A 218 -6.22 -25.57 -8.44
CA ASN A 218 -7.02 -24.96 -7.38
C ASN A 218 -8.15 -24.04 -7.90
N GLY A 219 -8.36 -23.95 -9.22
CA GLY A 219 -9.37 -23.07 -9.83
C GLY A 219 -9.09 -21.58 -9.62
N ILE A 220 -7.83 -21.22 -9.48
CA ILE A 220 -7.32 -19.84 -9.43
C ILE A 220 -6.88 -19.47 -10.84
N HIS A 221 -7.33 -18.31 -11.30
CA HIS A 221 -6.94 -17.78 -12.61
C HIS A 221 -5.73 -16.86 -12.47
N PHE A 222 -4.96 -16.68 -13.55
CA PHE A 222 -3.86 -15.72 -13.54
C PHE A 222 -3.64 -15.03 -14.89
N VAL A 223 -3.01 -13.86 -14.86
CA VAL A 223 -2.52 -13.14 -16.05
C VAL A 223 -1.11 -12.62 -15.78
N THR A 224 -0.16 -12.96 -16.64
CA THR A 224 1.22 -12.43 -16.59
C THR A 224 1.80 -12.26 -17.98
N ARG A 225 3.00 -11.69 -18.07
CA ARG A 225 3.74 -11.54 -19.33
C ARG A 225 4.58 -12.77 -19.64
N LEU A 226 4.63 -13.12 -20.92
CA LEU A 226 5.49 -14.18 -21.43
C LEU A 226 6.97 -13.76 -21.33
N LYS A 227 7.83 -14.72 -20.96
CA LYS A 227 9.28 -14.52 -21.01
C LYS A 227 9.76 -14.65 -22.46
N SER A 228 10.70 -13.79 -22.86
CA SER A 228 11.21 -13.74 -24.24
C SER A 228 11.98 -15.00 -24.63
N ASN A 229 12.51 -15.72 -23.64
CA ASN A 229 13.18 -17.01 -23.80
C ASN A 229 12.29 -18.20 -23.38
N ALA A 230 10.97 -18.01 -23.31
CA ALA A 230 10.06 -19.10 -22.98
C ALA A 230 10.02 -20.12 -24.13
N SER A 231 10.20 -21.39 -23.80
CA SER A 231 9.98 -22.50 -24.73
C SER A 231 8.55 -23.00 -24.56
N TYR A 232 7.80 -22.99 -25.66
CA TYR A 232 6.43 -23.46 -25.73
C TYR A 232 6.14 -24.00 -27.14
N GLU A 233 5.13 -24.84 -27.24
CA GLU A 233 4.60 -25.34 -28.50
C GLU A 233 3.22 -24.72 -28.74
N SER A 234 2.96 -24.22 -29.96
CA SER A 234 1.62 -23.73 -30.32
C SER A 234 0.76 -24.90 -30.78
N ILE A 235 -0.40 -25.07 -30.15
CA ILE A 235 -1.32 -26.17 -30.45
C ILE A 235 -2.38 -25.69 -31.44
N ARG A 236 -2.97 -24.54 -31.14
CA ARG A 236 -4.14 -24.01 -31.84
C ARG A 236 -4.19 -22.51 -31.74
N GLU A 237 -4.39 -21.86 -32.88
CA GLU A 237 -4.76 -20.46 -32.93
C GLU A 237 -6.28 -20.33 -32.80
N ASN A 238 -6.75 -19.44 -31.92
CA ASN A 238 -8.16 -19.14 -31.75
C ASN A 238 -8.52 -18.01 -32.71
N ASP A 239 -9.72 -18.08 -33.30
CA ASP A 239 -10.24 -16.98 -34.10
C ASP A 239 -10.36 -15.71 -33.25
N ILE A 240 -9.97 -14.58 -33.83
CA ILE A 240 -10.13 -13.26 -33.22
C ILE A 240 -11.35 -12.60 -33.89
N PRO A 241 -12.51 -12.55 -33.22
CA PRO A 241 -13.69 -11.90 -33.79
C PRO A 241 -13.43 -10.44 -34.17
N SER A 242 -13.99 -10.01 -35.31
CA SER A 242 -13.84 -8.67 -35.87
C SER A 242 -14.39 -7.53 -35.00
N HIS A 243 -15.18 -7.84 -33.97
CA HIS A 243 -15.73 -6.87 -33.01
C HIS A 243 -14.86 -6.69 -31.75
N ILE A 244 -13.74 -7.42 -31.65
CA ILE A 244 -12.78 -7.27 -30.55
C ILE A 244 -11.87 -6.07 -30.82
N ASP A 245 -11.30 -5.51 -29.76
CA ASP A 245 -10.28 -4.47 -29.81
C ASP A 245 -9.20 -4.79 -30.87
N ASN A 246 -8.98 -3.85 -31.79
CA ASN A 246 -8.01 -3.95 -32.90
C ASN A 246 -6.57 -4.18 -32.40
N GLY A 247 -6.29 -3.94 -31.12
CA GLY A 247 -4.99 -4.23 -30.53
C GLY A 247 -4.66 -5.72 -30.41
N VAL A 248 -5.62 -6.65 -30.47
CA VAL A 248 -5.32 -8.09 -30.37
C VAL A 248 -4.77 -8.61 -31.70
N ILE A 249 -3.48 -8.96 -31.72
CA ILE A 249 -2.80 -9.51 -32.92
C ILE A 249 -2.92 -11.03 -32.98
N LYS A 250 -2.82 -11.69 -31.82
CA LYS A 250 -2.77 -13.15 -31.75
C LYS A 250 -3.46 -13.67 -30.50
N ASP A 251 -4.17 -14.78 -30.62
CA ASP A 251 -4.76 -15.54 -29.54
C ASP A 251 -4.55 -17.03 -29.81
N GLU A 252 -3.73 -17.71 -29.01
CA GLU A 252 -3.40 -19.11 -29.24
C GLU A 252 -3.35 -19.91 -27.94
N VAL A 253 -3.66 -21.20 -28.02
CA VAL A 253 -3.42 -22.18 -26.97
C VAL A 253 -2.02 -22.75 -27.17
N ILE A 254 -1.22 -22.68 -26.11
CA ILE A 254 0.17 -23.15 -26.09
C ILE A 254 0.34 -24.24 -25.05
N GLN A 255 1.27 -25.14 -25.31
CA GLN A 255 1.76 -26.13 -24.34
C GLN A 255 3.13 -25.72 -23.81
N VAL A 256 3.28 -25.80 -22.49
CA VAL A 256 4.51 -25.45 -21.79
C VAL A 256 4.96 -26.61 -20.91
N ALA A 257 6.21 -27.02 -21.07
CA ALA A 257 6.82 -28.04 -20.23
C ALA A 257 7.14 -27.49 -18.83
N VAL A 258 6.54 -28.08 -17.80
CA VAL A 258 6.88 -27.85 -16.39
C VAL A 258 8.10 -28.68 -16.04
N LYS A 259 9.18 -28.00 -15.61
CA LYS A 259 10.41 -28.65 -15.16
C LYS A 259 10.62 -28.42 -13.66
N LYS A 260 11.01 -29.46 -12.92
CA LYS A 260 11.40 -29.40 -11.50
C LYS A 260 12.86 -29.81 -11.39
N ASN A 261 13.70 -28.92 -10.87
CA ASN A 261 15.15 -29.12 -10.77
C ASN A 261 15.81 -29.54 -12.09
N GLY A 262 15.30 -29.04 -13.22
CA GLY A 262 15.81 -29.36 -14.56
C GLY A 262 15.15 -30.57 -15.22
N SER A 263 14.50 -31.45 -14.44
CA SER A 263 13.80 -32.62 -14.96
C SER A 263 12.39 -32.27 -15.41
N TYR A 264 11.96 -32.83 -16.54
CA TYR A 264 10.59 -32.75 -17.02
C TYR A 264 9.64 -33.39 -15.98
N VAL A 265 8.50 -32.72 -15.74
CA VAL A 265 7.46 -33.23 -14.84
C VAL A 265 6.20 -33.52 -15.64
N LYS A 266 5.66 -32.49 -16.30
CA LYS A 266 4.46 -32.57 -17.13
C LYS A 266 4.38 -31.39 -18.09
N THR A 267 3.49 -31.47 -19.05
CA THR A 267 3.14 -30.34 -19.92
C THR A 267 1.81 -29.77 -19.44
N ILE A 268 1.70 -28.44 -19.44
CA ILE A 268 0.48 -27.71 -19.12
C ILE A 268 0.02 -26.89 -20.31
N GLU A 269 -1.30 -26.75 -20.47
CA GLU A 269 -1.90 -25.91 -21.49
C GLU A 269 -2.18 -24.53 -20.92
N LEU A 270 -1.77 -23.50 -21.65
CA LEU A 270 -2.00 -22.10 -21.33
C LEU A 270 -2.51 -21.38 -22.57
N ARG A 271 -3.17 -20.25 -22.39
CA ARG A 271 -3.52 -19.32 -23.47
C ARG A 271 -2.49 -18.21 -23.56
N LYS A 272 -1.97 -17.97 -24.75
CA LYS A 272 -1.08 -16.88 -25.09
C LYS A 272 -1.84 -15.84 -25.92
N ILE A 273 -1.68 -14.57 -25.57
CA ILE A 273 -2.29 -13.45 -26.29
C ILE A 273 -1.19 -12.45 -26.65
N ALA A 274 -1.11 -12.05 -27.92
CA ALA A 274 -0.27 -10.96 -28.37
C ALA A 274 -1.12 -9.72 -28.60
N TYR A 275 -0.76 -8.61 -27.97
CA TYR A 275 -1.47 -7.34 -28.01
C TYR A 275 -0.54 -6.22 -28.47
N TRP A 276 -0.92 -5.50 -29.52
CA TRP A 276 -0.26 -4.31 -30.01
C TRP A 276 -0.70 -3.09 -29.21
N ASP A 277 0.26 -2.35 -28.68
CA ASP A 277 0.01 -1.09 -28.00
C ASP A 277 0.44 0.08 -28.88
N ASP A 278 -0.55 0.75 -29.48
CA ASP A 278 -0.33 1.92 -30.35
C ASP A 278 0.30 3.10 -29.62
N GLU A 279 0.01 3.28 -28.33
CA GLU A 279 0.56 4.39 -27.52
C GLU A 279 2.08 4.29 -27.35
N HIS A 280 2.61 3.07 -27.34
CA HIS A 280 4.03 2.79 -27.09
C HIS A 280 4.75 2.13 -28.28
N GLY A 281 4.04 1.86 -29.38
CA GLY A 281 4.57 1.23 -30.58
C GLY A 281 5.21 -0.13 -30.32
N ARG A 282 4.63 -0.96 -29.44
CA ARG A 282 5.21 -2.26 -29.06
C ARG A 282 4.19 -3.36 -28.85
N CYS A 283 4.60 -4.59 -29.16
CA CYS A 283 3.82 -5.80 -28.90
C CYS A 283 4.07 -6.34 -27.49
N PHE A 284 2.99 -6.69 -26.80
CA PHE A 284 2.99 -7.36 -25.52
C PHE A 284 2.45 -8.78 -25.65
N GLU A 285 3.20 -9.75 -25.15
CA GLU A 285 2.76 -11.13 -25.06
C GLU A 285 2.38 -11.48 -23.62
N PHE A 286 1.14 -11.93 -23.45
CA PHE A 286 0.55 -12.35 -22.19
C PHE A 286 0.33 -13.86 -22.16
N ILE A 287 0.39 -14.46 -20.98
CA ILE A 287 -0.02 -15.84 -20.71
C ILE A 287 -1.04 -15.90 -19.59
N THR A 288 -2.02 -16.79 -19.74
CA THR A 288 -3.13 -16.96 -18.80
C THR A 288 -3.73 -18.36 -18.91
N ASN A 289 -4.43 -18.82 -17.88
CA ASN A 289 -5.31 -20.00 -17.91
C ASN A 289 -6.81 -19.61 -18.09
N LEU A 290 -7.10 -18.36 -18.48
CA LEU A 290 -8.44 -17.86 -18.78
C LEU A 290 -8.81 -18.14 -20.24
N HIS A 291 -9.34 -19.33 -20.54
CA HIS A 291 -9.71 -19.71 -21.91
C HIS A 291 -11.01 -19.06 -22.41
N GLY A 292 -11.98 -18.78 -21.53
CA GLY A 292 -13.30 -18.25 -21.90
C GLY A 292 -13.44 -16.73 -21.92
N MET A 293 -12.38 -15.97 -21.62
CA MET A 293 -12.44 -14.51 -21.54
C MET A 293 -12.08 -13.84 -22.87
N ASN A 294 -12.62 -12.66 -23.17
CA ASN A 294 -12.19 -11.88 -24.31
C ASN A 294 -10.68 -11.53 -24.22
N ALA A 295 -9.93 -11.68 -25.32
CA ALA A 295 -8.49 -11.43 -25.35
C ALA A 295 -8.11 -9.98 -25.02
N GLY A 296 -8.91 -9.00 -25.46
CA GLY A 296 -8.73 -7.58 -25.11
C GLY A 296 -8.92 -7.32 -23.61
N HIS A 297 -9.84 -8.04 -22.95
CA HIS A 297 -9.96 -7.95 -21.49
C HIS A 297 -8.73 -8.47 -20.75
N ILE A 298 -7.99 -9.45 -21.29
CA ILE A 298 -6.74 -9.93 -20.67
C ILE A 298 -5.68 -8.83 -20.68
N ALA A 299 -5.53 -8.11 -21.80
CA ALA A 299 -4.64 -6.96 -21.89
C ALA A 299 -5.05 -5.86 -20.90
N LEU A 300 -6.35 -5.56 -20.81
CA LEU A 300 -6.88 -4.57 -19.86
C LEU A 300 -6.66 -4.99 -18.40
N ILE A 301 -6.86 -6.26 -18.05
CA ILE A 301 -6.56 -6.83 -16.73
C ILE A 301 -5.08 -6.61 -16.38
N TYR A 302 -4.17 -6.91 -17.32
CA TYR A 302 -2.75 -6.70 -17.08
C TYR A 302 -2.41 -5.20 -16.96
N LYS A 303 -3.08 -4.31 -17.70
CA LYS A 303 -2.94 -2.84 -17.56
C LYS A 303 -3.29 -2.38 -16.14
N LYS A 304 -4.28 -3.00 -15.48
CA LYS A 304 -4.64 -2.70 -14.07
C LYS A 304 -3.52 -3.06 -13.07
N ARG A 305 -2.54 -3.90 -13.44
CA ARG A 305 -1.36 -4.19 -12.58
C ARG A 305 -0.66 -2.91 -12.14
N TRP A 306 -0.60 -1.88 -13.00
CA TRP A 306 0.05 -0.60 -12.70
C TRP A 306 -0.47 0.10 -11.43
N GLN A 307 -1.67 -0.26 -10.94
CA GLN A 307 -2.21 0.28 -9.69
C GLN A 307 -1.30 0.03 -8.48
N ILE A 308 -0.62 -1.13 -8.42
CA ILE A 308 0.30 -1.41 -7.31
C ILE A 308 1.58 -0.58 -7.40
N GLU A 309 2.04 -0.25 -8.62
CA GLU A 309 3.16 0.66 -8.82
C GLU A 309 2.79 2.08 -8.40
N LEU A 310 1.57 2.53 -8.72
CA LEU A 310 1.05 3.81 -8.23
C LEU A 310 0.98 3.84 -6.70
N LEU A 311 0.57 2.74 -6.06
CA LEU A 311 0.58 2.62 -4.61
C LEU A 311 2.01 2.70 -4.04
N PHE A 312 2.98 1.98 -4.61
CA PHE A 312 4.37 2.09 -4.18
C PHE A 312 4.95 3.49 -4.39
N LYS A 313 4.61 4.14 -5.50
CA LYS A 313 4.97 5.53 -5.76
C LYS A 313 4.35 6.46 -4.71
N GLN A 314 3.06 6.28 -4.40
CA GLN A 314 2.36 7.02 -3.36
C GLN A 314 3.06 6.85 -2.00
N LEU A 315 3.41 5.63 -1.62
CA LEU A 315 4.09 5.35 -0.35
C LEU A 315 5.48 6.01 -0.28
N LYS A 316 6.29 5.86 -1.33
CA LYS A 316 7.66 6.39 -1.37
C LYS A 316 7.72 7.92 -1.47
N GLN A 317 6.74 8.55 -2.10
CA GLN A 317 6.69 10.00 -2.26
C GLN A 317 6.13 10.71 -1.02
N ASN A 318 5.11 10.14 -0.38
CA ASN A 318 4.38 10.82 0.68
C ASN A 318 4.84 10.45 2.10
N PHE A 319 5.76 9.50 2.28
CA PHE A 319 6.21 9.07 3.62
C PHE A 319 7.73 8.93 3.71
N PRO A 320 8.32 9.12 4.92
CA PRO A 320 9.77 9.08 5.12
C PRO A 320 10.30 7.64 5.15
N LEU A 321 10.22 6.93 4.02
CA LEU A 321 10.80 5.57 3.86
C LEU A 321 12.27 5.59 3.43
N LYS A 322 12.90 6.77 3.47
CA LYS A 322 14.34 6.93 3.27
C LYS A 322 15.08 6.80 4.59
N TYR A 323 14.67 7.56 5.61
CA TYR A 323 15.32 7.65 6.93
C TYR A 323 14.66 6.73 7.96
N PHE A 324 15.41 5.80 8.55
CA PHE A 324 14.88 4.85 9.53
C PHE A 324 15.22 5.23 10.97
N LEU A 325 14.26 5.09 11.88
CA LEU A 325 14.38 5.42 13.31
C LEU A 325 15.04 4.30 14.15
N GLY A 326 15.72 3.37 13.48
CA GLY A 326 16.45 2.27 14.09
C GLY A 326 17.24 1.52 13.02
N ASP A 327 18.26 0.78 13.46
CA ASP A 327 19.20 0.07 12.58
C ASP A 327 19.12 -1.45 12.72
N ASN A 328 17.97 -1.97 13.16
CA ASN A 328 17.66 -3.39 13.16
C ASN A 328 16.41 -3.66 12.32
N GLU A 329 16.27 -4.90 11.85
CA GLU A 329 15.18 -5.33 10.97
C GLU A 329 13.80 -5.08 11.60
N ASN A 330 13.66 -5.31 12.91
CA ASN A 330 12.40 -5.10 13.61
C ASN A 330 11.97 -3.62 13.58
N SER A 331 12.87 -2.68 13.86
CA SER A 331 12.60 -1.24 13.79
C SER A 331 12.19 -0.79 12.38
N ILE A 332 12.87 -1.32 11.35
CA ILE A 332 12.53 -1.04 9.94
C ILE A 332 11.11 -1.53 9.64
N LYS A 333 10.77 -2.76 10.04
CA LYS A 333 9.42 -3.33 9.85
C LYS A 333 8.35 -2.54 10.60
N ILE A 334 8.61 -2.12 11.86
CA ILE A 334 7.68 -1.26 12.62
C ILE A 334 7.39 0.03 11.85
N GLN A 335 8.43 0.70 11.35
CA GLN A 335 8.25 1.96 10.62
C GLN A 335 7.46 1.77 9.31
N ILE A 336 7.70 0.65 8.60
CA ILE A 336 6.91 0.32 7.41
C ILE A 336 5.45 0.07 7.79
N TRP A 337 5.16 -0.71 8.83
CA TRP A 337 3.79 -0.93 9.32
C TRP A 337 3.10 0.38 9.71
N CYS A 338 3.80 1.27 10.42
CA CYS A 338 3.25 2.59 10.76
C CYS A 338 2.99 3.44 9.52
N THR A 339 3.85 3.36 8.50
CA THR A 339 3.64 4.01 7.20
C THR A 339 2.38 3.52 6.51
N LEU A 340 2.14 2.20 6.55
CA LEU A 340 0.96 1.58 5.98
C LEU A 340 -0.31 1.95 6.74
N ILE A 341 -0.25 2.02 8.07
CA ILE A 341 -1.35 2.50 8.92
C ILE A 341 -1.68 3.95 8.56
N VAL A 342 -0.68 4.85 8.48
CA VAL A 342 -0.92 6.25 8.07
C VAL A 342 -1.54 6.33 6.67
N ASN A 343 -1.03 5.56 5.72
CA ASN A 343 -1.59 5.50 4.37
C ASN A 343 -3.05 5.05 4.38
N LEU A 344 -3.39 4.05 5.19
CA LEU A 344 -4.75 3.55 5.39
C LEU A 344 -5.66 4.62 5.97
N LEU A 345 -5.23 5.30 7.06
CA LEU A 345 -6.00 6.38 7.69
C LEU A 345 -6.30 7.52 6.71
N LEU A 346 -5.31 7.97 5.94
CA LEU A 346 -5.49 9.00 4.93
C LEU A 346 -6.42 8.52 3.79
N THR A 347 -6.35 7.24 3.41
CA THR A 347 -7.26 6.64 2.43
C THR A 347 -8.69 6.62 2.94
N ILE A 348 -8.90 6.30 4.21
CA ILE A 348 -10.23 6.33 4.85
C ILE A 348 -10.79 7.76 4.84
N ILE A 349 -10.00 8.76 5.22
CA ILE A 349 -10.43 10.18 5.16
C ILE A 349 -10.79 10.58 3.73
N ARG A 350 -9.94 10.23 2.76
CA ARG A 350 -10.17 10.52 1.34
C ARG A 350 -11.47 9.89 0.80
N LYS A 351 -11.83 8.70 1.30
CA LYS A 351 -13.06 7.99 0.91
C LYS A 351 -14.31 8.52 1.62
N LYS A 352 -14.16 9.11 2.82
CA LYS A 352 -15.27 9.74 3.55
C LYS A 352 -15.71 11.08 2.96
N ILE A 353 -14.81 11.81 2.29
CA ILE A 353 -15.12 13.11 1.69
C ILE A 353 -15.71 12.96 0.29
N LYS A 354 -16.65 13.85 -0.07
CA LYS A 354 -17.24 13.89 -1.42
C LYS A 354 -16.36 14.62 -2.44
N ARG A 355 -15.66 15.68 -2.01
CA ARG A 355 -14.77 16.48 -2.87
C ARG A 355 -13.56 15.65 -3.28
N LYS A 356 -13.23 15.67 -4.58
CA LYS A 356 -12.05 14.95 -5.09
C LYS A 356 -10.77 15.64 -4.63
N TRP A 357 -9.96 14.94 -3.87
CA TRP A 357 -8.60 15.36 -3.52
C TRP A 357 -7.56 14.39 -4.10
N ALA A 358 -6.47 14.94 -4.60
CA ALA A 358 -5.25 14.17 -4.85
C ALA A 358 -4.68 13.69 -3.50
N PHE A 359 -4.24 12.43 -3.41
CA PHE A 359 -3.77 11.86 -2.15
C PHE A 359 -2.59 12.66 -1.57
N SER A 360 -1.64 13.07 -2.41
CA SER A 360 -0.49 13.86 -1.98
C SER A 360 -0.87 15.21 -1.37
N ASN A 361 -1.88 15.88 -1.91
CA ASN A 361 -2.36 17.16 -1.37
C ASN A 361 -3.01 16.96 0.00
N LEU A 362 -3.82 15.90 0.15
CA LEU A 362 -4.42 15.53 1.44
C LEU A 362 -3.34 15.19 2.48
N ALA A 363 -2.36 14.36 2.11
CA ALA A 363 -1.26 13.99 3.01
C ALA A 363 -0.46 15.22 3.44
N CYS A 364 -0.13 16.11 2.49
CA CYS A 364 0.57 17.35 2.76
C CYS A 364 -0.23 18.29 3.68
N PHE A 365 -1.54 18.43 3.43
CA PHE A 365 -2.42 19.22 4.28
C PHE A 365 -2.44 18.70 5.72
N CYS A 366 -2.66 17.39 5.91
CA CYS A 366 -2.66 16.76 7.23
C CYS A 366 -1.33 16.96 7.96
N ARG A 367 -0.21 16.89 7.24
CA ARG A 367 1.14 17.15 7.79
C ARG A 367 1.30 18.59 8.26
N LEU A 368 0.90 19.57 7.44
CA LEU A 368 1.06 20.99 7.77
C LEU A 368 0.15 21.43 8.92
N HIS A 369 -1.03 20.83 9.04
CA HIS A 369 -2.04 21.19 10.03
C HIS A 369 -2.18 20.19 11.17
N LEU A 370 -1.17 19.34 11.39
CA LEU A 370 -1.21 18.20 12.31
C LEU A 370 -1.72 18.58 13.71
N PHE A 371 -1.32 19.74 14.23
CA PHE A 371 -1.72 20.23 15.57
C PHE A 371 -2.72 21.38 15.54
N ASN A 372 -3.20 21.78 14.37
CA ASN A 372 -4.24 22.79 14.27
C ASN A 372 -5.60 22.18 14.62
N TYR A 373 -6.45 22.97 15.26
CA TYR A 373 -7.81 22.59 15.65
C TYR A 373 -8.78 22.89 14.52
N ILE A 374 -8.71 22.06 13.47
CA ILE A 374 -9.56 22.17 12.28
C ILE A 374 -10.40 20.90 12.21
N HIS A 375 -11.71 21.02 12.03
CA HIS A 375 -12.55 19.85 11.74
C HIS A 375 -12.21 19.30 10.34
N LEU A 376 -11.39 18.24 10.28
CA LEU A 376 -10.68 17.81 9.07
C LEU A 376 -11.63 17.54 7.91
N VAL A 377 -12.66 16.71 8.12
CA VAL A 377 -13.61 16.31 7.05
C VAL A 377 -14.36 17.53 6.50
N LYS A 378 -15.00 18.31 7.38
CA LYS A 378 -15.72 19.55 7.02
C LYS A 378 -14.85 20.54 6.24
N TYR A 379 -13.60 20.74 6.65
CA TYR A 379 -12.68 21.61 5.93
C TYR A 379 -12.34 21.07 4.55
N LEU A 380 -12.03 19.77 4.45
CA LEU A 380 -11.69 19.15 3.16
C LEU A 380 -12.87 19.13 2.17
N GLU A 381 -14.11 19.12 2.66
CA GLU A 381 -15.30 19.23 1.82
C GLU A 381 -15.50 20.65 1.29
N ASN A 382 -15.24 21.67 2.10
CA ASN A 382 -15.39 23.07 1.70
C ASN A 382 -14.22 23.95 2.20
N PRO A 383 -13.04 23.87 1.55
CA PRO A 383 -11.84 24.60 1.99
C PRO A 383 -11.95 26.11 1.71
N GLU A 384 -12.76 26.50 0.72
CA GLU A 384 -12.96 27.89 0.30
C GLU A 384 -14.07 28.58 1.10
N LYS A 385 -14.70 27.88 2.05
CA LYS A 385 -15.83 28.40 2.82
C LYS A 385 -15.53 29.78 3.43
N ASP A 386 -14.32 29.95 3.96
CA ASP A 386 -13.92 31.20 4.62
C ASP A 386 -13.50 32.30 3.63
N TRP A 387 -13.31 31.97 2.34
CA TRP A 387 -13.09 32.93 1.25
C TRP A 387 -14.37 33.36 0.56
N ILE A 388 -15.46 32.61 0.73
CA ILE A 388 -16.80 33.08 0.39
C ILE A 388 -17.13 34.19 1.39
N LYS A 389 -16.74 35.42 1.05
CA LYS A 389 -17.21 36.61 1.75
C LYS A 389 -18.74 36.55 1.69
N GLU A 390 -19.39 36.37 2.83
CA GLU A 390 -20.77 36.78 2.96
C GLU A 390 -20.78 38.27 2.58
N ILE A 391 -21.45 38.61 1.48
CA ILE A 391 -21.74 40.01 1.18
C ILE A 391 -22.67 40.44 2.30
N ASP A 392 -22.11 41.09 3.32
CA ASP A 392 -22.89 41.68 4.39
C ASP A 392 -23.76 42.79 3.77
N PRO A 393 -25.09 42.64 3.71
CA PRO A 393 -25.96 43.66 3.14
C PRO A 393 -25.84 44.99 3.90
N GLN A 394 -25.37 44.98 5.16
CA GLN A 394 -25.18 46.19 5.96
C GLN A 394 -23.94 47.01 5.58
N LEU A 395 -23.01 46.44 4.80
CA LEU A 395 -21.82 47.14 4.30
C LEU A 395 -22.01 47.70 2.88
N GLN A 396 -23.20 47.57 2.29
CA GLN A 396 -23.56 48.28 1.07
C GLN A 396 -23.92 49.73 1.43
N LEU A 397 -22.94 50.62 1.35
CA LEU A 397 -23.18 52.06 1.39
C LEU A 397 -24.01 52.45 0.16
N ASN A 398 -25.31 52.65 0.36
CA ASN A 398 -26.20 53.26 -0.62
C ASN A 398 -25.83 54.75 -0.75
N PHE A 399 -24.96 55.08 -1.70
CA PHE A 399 -24.85 56.45 -2.18
C PHE A 399 -26.03 56.68 -3.14
N SER A 400 -27.08 57.31 -2.63
CA SER A 400 -28.12 57.89 -3.50
C SER A 400 -27.57 59.18 -4.11
N PRO A 401 -27.81 59.45 -5.41
CA PRO A 401 -27.31 60.62 -6.12
C PRO A 401 -27.90 61.94 -5.63
#